data_AF-A0A0B0CUA7-F1
#
_entry.id   AF-A0A0B0CUA7-F1
#
_cell.length_a   1.000
_cell.length_b   1.000
_cell.length_c   1.000
_cell.angle_alpha   90.00
_cell.angle_beta   90.00
_cell.angle_gamma   90.00
#
_symmetry.space_group_name_H-M   'P 1'
#
loop_
_entity.id
_entity.type
_entity.pdbx_description
1 polymer ?
#
loop_
_entity_poly.entity_id
_entity_poly.type
_entity_poly.pdbx_seq_one_letter_code
_entity_poly.pdbx_strand_id
1 'polypeptide(L)'
;SQKTKAELAFQCCEHLNRSLVVERSVLREYGLDEVSAIPIPKAGGSMASYAYKHMEDPVLVESIQATGGLDIGDTLIGMHLKRVAVPLRIEQKSIGKAHVTAAKTRPPLIGGVRAVYESSEVEGSCDE
;
A
#
# COMPACT_ATOMS: atom_id res chain seq x y z
N SER A 1 11.36 12.30 -16.80
CA SER A 1 10.44 12.01 -15.68
C SER A 1 11.11 10.97 -14.81
N GLN A 2 11.57 11.34 -13.61
CA GLN A 2 12.27 10.42 -12.71
C GLN A 2 11.31 9.29 -12.30
N LYS A 3 11.52 8.09 -12.86
CA LYS A 3 10.80 6.89 -12.45
C LYS A 3 11.23 6.57 -11.02
N THR A 4 10.37 6.84 -10.06
CA THR A 4 10.48 6.22 -8.73
C THR A 4 10.44 4.71 -8.91
N LYS A 5 11.41 3.99 -8.33
CA LYS A 5 11.49 2.52 -8.33
C LYS A 5 10.48 1.94 -7.34
N ALA A 6 9.20 2.28 -7.53
CA ALA A 6 8.12 1.81 -6.69
C ALA A 6 7.44 0.61 -7.35
N GLU A 7 7.34 -0.49 -6.61
CA GLU A 7 6.52 -1.63 -7.01
C GLU A 7 5.05 -1.30 -6.77
N LEU A 8 4.20 -1.54 -7.77
CA LEU A 8 2.79 -1.18 -7.75
C LEU A 8 1.91 -2.41 -7.54
N ALA A 9 0.82 -2.21 -6.80
CA ALA A 9 -0.22 -3.19 -6.60
C ALA A 9 -1.59 -2.53 -6.81
N PHE A 10 -2.49 -3.21 -7.52
CA PHE A 10 -3.83 -2.70 -7.83
C PHE A 10 -4.88 -3.62 -7.21
N GLN A 11 -5.58 -3.11 -6.20
CA GLN A 11 -6.60 -3.86 -5.48
C GLN A 11 -7.83 -4.13 -6.36
N CYS A 12 -8.29 -5.38 -6.35
CA CYS A 12 -9.59 -5.75 -6.90
C CYS A 12 -10.75 -5.28 -5.99
N CYS A 13 -11.96 -5.26 -6.53
CA CYS A 13 -13.15 -5.11 -5.69
C CYS A 13 -13.39 -6.34 -4.80
N GLU A 14 -14.38 -6.23 -3.90
CA GLU A 14 -14.78 -7.26 -2.95
C GLU A 14 -15.19 -8.59 -3.59
N HIS A 15 -15.62 -8.60 -4.86
CA HIS A 15 -15.97 -9.82 -5.58
C HIS A 15 -14.77 -10.76 -5.82
N LEU A 16 -13.55 -10.23 -5.82
CA LEU A 16 -12.31 -11.02 -5.84
C LEU A 16 -11.55 -10.89 -4.51
N ASN A 17 -12.29 -10.74 -3.42
CA ASN A 17 -11.78 -10.68 -2.05
C ASN A 17 -10.67 -9.64 -1.83
N ARG A 18 -10.67 -8.55 -2.62
CA ARG A 18 -9.63 -7.51 -2.56
C ARG A 18 -8.21 -8.03 -2.82
N SER A 19 -8.09 -9.15 -3.54
CA SER A 19 -6.81 -9.60 -4.12
C SER A 19 -6.19 -8.50 -4.96
N LEU A 20 -4.87 -8.54 -5.15
CA LEU A 20 -4.15 -7.46 -5.81
C LEU A 20 -3.45 -7.93 -7.07
N VAL A 21 -3.55 -7.14 -8.13
CA VAL A 21 -2.74 -7.32 -9.33
C VAL A 21 -1.35 -6.73 -9.09
N VAL A 22 -0.32 -7.54 -9.27
CA VAL A 22 1.10 -7.17 -9.18
C VAL A 22 1.90 -7.81 -10.32
N GLU A 23 3.13 -7.35 -10.57
CA GLU A 23 4.06 -8.10 -11.44
C GLU A 23 4.51 -9.39 -10.72
N ARG A 24 4.73 -10.48 -11.46
CA ARG A 24 5.24 -11.74 -10.89
C ARG A 24 6.61 -11.58 -10.22
N SER A 25 7.42 -10.60 -10.63
CA SER A 25 8.67 -10.22 -9.95
C SER A 25 8.41 -9.78 -8.51
N VAL A 26 7.38 -8.97 -8.27
CA VAL A 26 6.98 -8.49 -6.94
C VAL A 26 6.51 -9.64 -6.07
N LEU A 27 5.71 -10.56 -6.62
CA LEU A 27 5.31 -11.78 -5.90
C LEU A 27 6.53 -12.54 -5.38
N ARG A 28 7.53 -12.77 -6.23
CA ARG A 28 8.76 -13.50 -5.86
C ARG A 28 9.63 -12.73 -4.88
N GLU A 29 9.82 -11.43 -5.08
CA GLU A 29 10.67 -10.59 -4.24
C GLU A 29 10.13 -10.49 -2.82
N TYR A 30 8.81 -10.38 -2.66
CA TYR A 30 8.16 -10.20 -1.36
C TYR A 30 7.59 -11.49 -0.76
N GLY A 31 7.72 -12.63 -1.46
CA GLY A 31 7.22 -13.92 -0.99
C GLY A 31 5.70 -13.94 -0.78
N LEU A 32 4.95 -13.40 -1.76
CA LEU A 32 3.50 -13.28 -1.68
C LEU A 32 2.80 -14.56 -2.15
N ASP A 33 1.61 -14.82 -1.61
CA ASP A 33 0.78 -15.98 -1.98
C ASP A 33 -0.04 -15.68 -3.25
N GLU A 34 0.22 -16.45 -4.32
CA GLU A 34 -0.53 -16.36 -5.59
C GLU A 34 -1.96 -16.89 -5.43
N VAL A 35 -2.94 -16.20 -6.02
CA VAL A 35 -4.33 -16.66 -6.14
C VAL A 35 -4.77 -16.65 -7.59
N SER A 36 -5.71 -17.53 -7.95
CA SER A 36 -6.11 -17.74 -9.35
C SER A 36 -7.46 -17.12 -9.67
N ALA A 37 -7.45 -16.03 -10.44
CA ALA A 37 -8.60 -15.49 -11.16
C ALA A 37 -8.10 -14.53 -12.27
N ILE A 38 -9.00 -14.10 -13.16
CA ILE A 38 -8.71 -13.03 -14.13
C ILE A 38 -9.67 -11.88 -13.84
N PRO A 39 -9.18 -10.70 -13.43
CA PRO A 39 -10.04 -9.58 -13.12
C PRO A 39 -10.65 -8.99 -14.40
N ILE A 40 -11.97 -8.85 -14.39
CA ILE A 40 -12.74 -8.19 -15.45
C ILE A 40 -13.44 -6.96 -14.87
N PRO A 41 -13.88 -5.98 -15.69
CA PRO A 41 -14.53 -4.78 -15.15
C PRO A 41 -15.75 -5.07 -14.28
N LYS A 42 -16.47 -6.16 -14.54
CA LYS A 42 -17.65 -6.60 -13.77
C LYS A 42 -17.31 -7.42 -12.51
N ALA A 43 -16.10 -7.94 -12.38
CA ALA A 43 -15.65 -8.77 -11.26
C ALA A 43 -14.13 -8.59 -11.10
N GLY A 44 -13.75 -7.75 -10.14
CA GLY A 44 -12.38 -7.25 -9.96
C GLY A 44 -12.29 -5.72 -10.10
N GLY A 45 -13.15 -5.12 -10.93
CA GLY A 45 -13.22 -3.68 -11.12
C GLY A 45 -12.39 -3.18 -12.30
N SER A 46 -12.69 -1.96 -12.76
CA SER A 46 -12.09 -1.39 -13.97
C SER A 46 -10.57 -1.22 -13.86
N MET A 47 -10.09 -0.71 -12.71
CA MET A 47 -8.67 -0.41 -12.51
C MET A 47 -7.81 -1.69 -12.44
N ALA A 48 -8.20 -2.67 -11.63
CA ALA A 48 -7.49 -3.95 -11.54
C ALA A 48 -7.50 -4.70 -12.88
N SER A 49 -8.66 -4.73 -13.56
CA SER A 49 -8.76 -5.33 -14.90
C SER A 49 -7.89 -4.60 -15.94
N TYR A 50 -7.80 -3.28 -15.85
CA TYR A 50 -6.91 -2.50 -16.71
C TYR A 50 -5.45 -2.83 -16.42
N ALA A 51 -5.01 -2.83 -15.16
CA ALA A 51 -3.65 -3.16 -14.76
C ALA A 51 -3.25 -4.55 -15.25
N TYR A 52 -4.09 -5.57 -15.00
CA TYR A 52 -3.84 -6.95 -15.42
C TYR A 52 -3.67 -7.12 -16.93
N LYS A 53 -4.19 -6.21 -17.76
CA LYS A 53 -4.04 -6.28 -19.22
C LYS A 53 -2.80 -5.56 -19.75
N HIS A 54 -2.20 -4.66 -18.97
CA HIS A 54 -1.14 -3.76 -19.43
C HIS A 54 0.19 -3.96 -18.70
N MET A 55 0.20 -4.75 -17.63
CA MET A 55 1.41 -5.22 -16.94
C MET A 55 2.11 -6.32 -17.75
N GLU A 56 3.40 -6.55 -17.48
CA GLU A 56 4.25 -7.42 -18.29
C GLU A 56 3.99 -8.91 -18.00
N ASP A 57 4.01 -9.31 -16.73
CA ASP A 57 3.69 -10.67 -16.25
C ASP A 57 2.79 -10.56 -15.01
N PRO A 58 1.51 -10.16 -15.18
CA PRO A 58 0.61 -9.89 -14.08
C PRO A 58 0.14 -11.16 -13.38
N VAL A 59 0.09 -11.09 -12.06
CA VAL A 59 -0.46 -12.13 -11.18
C VAL A 59 -1.41 -11.51 -10.15
N LEU A 60 -2.32 -12.32 -9.62
CA LEU A 60 -3.08 -11.95 -8.44
C LEU A 60 -2.42 -12.52 -7.20
N VAL A 61 -2.35 -11.71 -6.15
CA VAL A 61 -1.91 -12.10 -4.81
C VAL A 61 -3.02 -11.93 -3.78
N GLU A 62 -3.01 -12.76 -2.75
CA GLU A 62 -4.00 -12.74 -1.66
C GLU A 62 -3.95 -11.44 -0.86
N SER A 63 -2.75 -11.04 -0.40
CA SER A 63 -2.54 -9.83 0.38
C SER A 63 -1.11 -9.29 0.22
N ILE A 64 -0.89 -8.05 0.70
CA ILE A 64 0.43 -7.41 0.73
C ILE A 64 0.63 -6.60 2.01
N GLN A 65 1.86 -6.15 2.22
CA GLN A 65 2.24 -5.17 3.24
C GLN A 65 2.96 -3.96 2.60
N ALA A 66 2.19 -2.98 2.12
CA ALA A 66 2.68 -1.78 1.45
C ALA A 66 3.17 -0.69 2.41
N THR A 67 4.10 0.14 1.95
CA THR A 67 4.64 1.30 2.68
C THR A 67 3.87 2.61 2.42
N GLY A 68 2.94 2.57 1.49
CA GLY A 68 2.02 3.66 1.21
C GLY A 68 0.93 3.21 0.24
N GLY A 69 -0.05 4.08 0.04
CA GLY A 69 -1.16 3.78 -0.86
C GLY A 69 -2.04 4.99 -1.13
N LEU A 70 -2.81 4.87 -2.21
CA LEU A 70 -3.79 5.84 -2.67
C LEU A 70 -5.14 5.14 -2.80
N ASP A 71 -6.14 5.64 -2.09
CA ASP A 71 -7.52 5.18 -2.16
C ASP A 71 -8.34 6.23 -2.92
N ILE A 72 -8.96 5.81 -4.02
CA ILE A 72 -9.78 6.65 -4.88
C ILE A 72 -11.20 6.09 -4.87
N GLY A 73 -12.14 6.85 -4.31
CA GLY A 73 -13.55 6.45 -4.20
C GLY A 73 -13.86 5.63 -2.96
N ASP A 74 -13.06 5.80 -1.88
CA ASP A 74 -13.29 5.24 -0.56
C ASP A 74 -13.44 3.71 -0.57
N THR A 75 -12.59 3.05 -1.36
CA THR A 75 -12.58 1.59 -1.54
C THR A 75 -11.89 0.84 -0.40
N LEU A 76 -11.24 1.56 0.52
CA LEU A 76 -10.56 1.05 1.71
C LEU A 76 -9.35 0.16 1.37
N ILE A 77 -8.14 0.73 1.50
CA ILE A 77 -6.87 0.03 1.26
C ILE A 77 -6.09 -0.28 2.56
N GLY A 78 -6.67 0.04 3.72
CA GLY A 78 -5.96 0.01 5.00
C GLY A 78 -5.44 -1.38 5.40
N MET A 79 -6.11 -2.45 4.97
CA MET A 79 -5.68 -3.83 5.20
C MET A 79 -4.36 -4.18 4.50
N HIS A 80 -3.98 -3.43 3.47
CA HIS A 80 -2.76 -3.65 2.69
C HIS A 80 -1.57 -2.84 3.21
N LEU A 81 -1.76 -1.93 4.17
CA LEU A 81 -0.69 -1.06 4.67
C LEU A 81 0.04 -1.69 5.85
N LYS A 82 1.38 -1.58 5.87
CA LYS A 82 2.18 -1.89 7.06
C LYS A 82 1.72 -1.05 8.25
N ARG A 83 1.66 -1.66 9.43
CA ARG A 83 1.50 -0.93 10.68
C ARG A 83 2.76 -0.09 10.95
N VAL A 84 2.69 1.22 11.20
CA VAL A 84 1.51 2.08 11.47
C VAL A 84 1.18 2.94 10.25
N ALA A 85 -0.06 2.86 9.75
CA ALA A 85 -0.56 3.73 8.70
C ALA A 85 -0.75 5.18 9.20
N VAL A 86 -0.31 6.14 8.40
CA VAL A 86 -0.37 7.58 8.68
C VAL A 86 -0.99 8.29 7.47
N PRO A 87 -2.19 8.89 7.61
CA PRO A 87 -2.82 9.63 6.54
C PRO A 87 -1.96 10.82 6.08
N LEU A 88 -1.87 11.02 4.78
CA LEU A 88 -1.19 12.16 4.16
C LEU A 88 -2.22 13.23 3.77
N ARG A 89 -1.91 14.48 4.12
CA ARG A 89 -2.69 15.64 3.66
C ARG A 89 -2.14 16.10 2.32
N ILE A 90 -2.72 15.58 1.24
CA ILE A 90 -2.41 16.00 -0.14
C ILE A 90 -3.32 17.14 -0.59
N GLU A 91 -2.88 17.99 -1.52
CA GLU A 91 -3.70 19.09 -2.04
C GLU A 91 -4.89 18.57 -2.87
N GLN A 92 -4.68 17.56 -3.71
CA GLN A 92 -5.72 16.94 -4.52
C GLN A 92 -6.65 16.07 -3.67
N LYS A 93 -7.88 16.53 -3.43
CA LYS A 93 -8.88 15.81 -2.59
C LYS A 93 -9.83 14.91 -3.36
N SER A 94 -9.91 15.06 -4.68
CA SER A 94 -10.84 14.28 -5.51
C SER A 94 -10.31 14.05 -6.92
N ILE A 95 -10.75 12.99 -7.58
CA ILE A 95 -10.60 12.78 -9.02
C ILE A 95 -12.00 12.58 -9.60
N GLY A 96 -12.45 13.54 -10.41
CA GLY A 96 -13.86 13.63 -10.77
C GLY A 96 -14.73 13.74 -9.52
N LYS A 97 -15.63 12.78 -9.30
CA LYS A 97 -16.49 12.69 -8.11
C LYS A 97 -15.94 11.81 -7.00
N ALA A 98 -14.85 11.09 -7.25
CA ALA A 98 -14.27 10.16 -6.28
C ALA A 98 -13.37 10.92 -5.30
N HIS A 99 -13.54 10.68 -4.00
CA HIS A 99 -12.66 11.22 -2.97
C HIS A 99 -11.30 10.52 -3.02
N VAL A 100 -10.24 11.26 -2.69
CA VAL A 100 -8.87 10.75 -2.71
C VAL A 100 -8.27 10.83 -1.32
N THR A 101 -7.90 9.67 -0.79
CA THR A 101 -7.16 9.54 0.46
C THR A 101 -5.79 8.92 0.18
N ALA A 102 -4.73 9.50 0.73
CA ALA A 102 -3.39 8.94 0.64
C ALA A 102 -2.89 8.60 2.05
N ALA A 103 -2.08 7.55 2.15
CA ALA A 103 -1.42 7.18 3.40
C ALA A 103 0.01 6.71 3.13
N LYS A 104 0.91 6.98 4.08
CA LYS A 104 2.21 6.31 4.19
C LYS A 104 2.23 5.44 5.44
N THR A 105 3.29 4.69 5.65
CA THR A 105 3.50 3.97 6.90
C THR A 105 4.74 4.45 7.63
N ARG A 106 4.79 4.18 8.93
CA ARG A 106 5.96 4.42 9.78
C ARG A 106 6.17 3.26 10.75
N PRO A 107 7.39 3.07 11.29
CA PRO A 107 7.61 2.17 12.40
C PRO A 107 6.71 2.52 13.60
N PRO A 108 6.21 1.52 14.35
CA PRO A 108 5.60 1.76 15.65
C PRO A 108 6.58 2.46 16.59
N LEU A 109 6.10 3.49 17.32
CA LEU A 109 6.86 4.00 18.47
C LEU A 109 6.60 3.06 19.63
N ILE A 110 7.68 2.59 20.26
CA ILE A 110 7.66 1.63 21.35
C ILE A 110 8.47 2.16 22.52
N GLY A 111 8.20 1.67 23.73
CA GLY A 111 8.91 2.06 24.94
C GLY A 111 8.01 2.68 26.00
N GLY A 112 8.49 2.71 27.24
CA GLY A 112 7.79 3.31 28.39
C GLY A 112 8.05 4.81 28.52
N VAL A 113 7.73 5.38 29.69
CA VAL A 113 7.81 6.83 29.95
C VAL A 113 9.21 7.45 29.83
N ARG A 114 10.26 6.64 29.70
CA ARG A 114 11.67 7.06 29.56
C ARG A 114 12.19 6.94 28.12
N ALA A 115 11.34 6.54 27.17
CA ALA A 115 11.76 6.37 25.78
C ALA A 115 12.02 7.74 25.13
N VAL A 116 13.12 7.81 24.40
CA VAL A 116 13.58 8.98 23.63
C VAL A 116 13.48 8.61 22.15
N TYR A 117 12.93 9.51 21.33
CA TYR A 117 12.61 9.23 19.92
C TYR A 117 13.41 10.09 18.95
N GLU A 118 14.17 11.06 19.46
CA GLU A 118 15.06 11.93 18.68
C GLU A 118 16.47 11.93 19.32
N SER A 119 17.50 11.76 18.50
CA SER A 119 18.88 11.65 18.97
C SER A 119 19.44 12.94 19.59
N SER A 120 18.82 14.08 19.32
CA SER A 120 19.22 15.39 19.86
C SER A 120 18.87 15.59 21.34
N GLU A 121 18.05 14.72 21.92
CA GLU A 121 17.67 14.79 23.34
C GLU A 121 18.69 14.06 24.26
N VAL A 122 19.73 13.46 23.67
CA VAL A 122 20.76 12.68 24.37
C VAL A 122 22.07 13.47 24.48
N GLU A 123 22.00 14.70 24.99
CA GLU A 123 23.17 15.35 25.57
C GLU A 123 23.09 15.23 27.10
N GLY A 124 23.81 14.24 27.67
CA GLY A 124 24.17 14.26 29.09
C GLY A 124 23.50 13.29 30.06
N SER A 125 23.28 12.01 29.71
CA SER A 125 23.11 10.98 30.75
C SER A 125 23.88 9.69 30.44
N CYS A 126 25.20 9.79 30.47
CA CYS A 126 26.03 8.67 30.90
C CYS A 126 26.40 8.98 32.35
N ASP A 127 25.52 8.65 33.28
CA ASP A 127 25.93 8.45 34.67
C ASP A 127 26.58 7.05 34.73
N GLU A 128 27.75 7.00 35.37
CA GLU A 128 28.64 5.85 35.55
C GLU A 128 27.97 4.57 36.07
#